data_AF-A0A7M3ZSS1-F1
#
_entry.id   AF-A0A7M3ZSS1-F1
#
_cell.length_a   1.000
_cell.length_b   1.000
_cell.length_c   1.000
_cell.angle_alpha   90.00
_cell.angle_beta   90.00
_cell.angle_gamma   90.00
#
_symmetry.space_group_name_H-M   'P 1'
#
loop_
_entity.id
_entity.type
_entity.pdbx_description
1 polymer ?
#
loop_
_entity_poly.entity_id
_entity_poly.type
_entity_poly.pdbx_seq_one_letter_code
_entity_poly.pdbx_strand_id
1 'polypeptide(L)'
;QERTDNDDASGVLTIYPIPDVYVDANALPTVPSVQSGEDIEWRVTMENTGDIGVSGNIQYEFDGVQGQSPPILLDAGEAFTWTVSLSTALGAHTAEFEGQWVAAPGSWDANKQNSIATGSVMVESKLKLNWEYATFDLRDAENNTAELPLTDGEAYTLTIGLTSQETGSANYTCQDSSNTVLSSMEVDIVNRGDRASLSCTFAATASMTTVRLIPEDASISSTLSRSFATLATNADGDGAGSSSETGTVALFGAIAVALIGALVAAVVLTREREEEVERDIFEYCPACDGELEGTEDRCPHCSFNLKKARNQFHACHACGETVPDLMENCPYCGAQQDVSSFFERRERREPRQAVKEEVALPEEDENEIVTGTQNFADAVKEFGFDEEHLEEEWDTNIEAAEAEVEAAYDRRYADEIAMEDMTEEELEAYKEQVTTTLSARRSDDVQDLDSILSEKGELKSLAEETGELSASDAAIREQLFEITGEDGVLPGEKVNIGMSLTDSSFAGNEVSEATANFSFDEKEEKPPATAKAKADGDAPAKARKAVRRRPSRQPKKEEAPAETDVCGACGADVPVGATECGVCGA
;
A
#
# COMPACT_ATOMS: atom_id res chain seq x y z
N GLN A 1 61.74 -76.76 22.82
CA GLN A 1 60.66 -75.76 22.98
C GLN A 1 61.27 -74.63 23.76
N GLU A 2 61.54 -73.52 23.09
CA GLU A 2 61.88 -72.26 23.75
C GLU A 2 60.56 -71.51 23.96
N ARG A 3 60.42 -70.87 25.12
CA ARG A 3 59.20 -70.13 25.52
C ARG A 3 59.35 -68.69 25.08
N THR A 4 58.46 -68.23 24.19
CA THR A 4 58.35 -66.84 23.72
C THR A 4 57.39 -66.02 24.59
N ASP A 5 57.12 -66.50 25.82
CA ASP A 5 56.22 -65.89 26.81
C ASP A 5 56.66 -64.48 27.31
N ASN A 6 57.73 -63.91 26.74
CA ASN A 6 58.27 -62.58 27.04
C ASN A 6 58.83 -61.92 25.76
N ASP A 7 58.08 -62.00 24.66
CA ASP A 7 58.32 -61.16 23.49
C ASP A 7 57.99 -59.70 23.83
N ASP A 8 58.86 -58.77 23.43
CA ASP A 8 58.72 -57.35 23.71
C ASP A 8 57.56 -56.74 22.91
N ALA A 9 56.43 -56.48 23.58
CA ALA A 9 55.20 -56.00 22.97
C ALA A 9 55.29 -54.49 22.68
N SER A 10 56.03 -54.12 21.64
CA SER A 10 56.11 -52.74 21.16
C SER A 10 54.76 -52.24 20.65
N GLY A 11 54.19 -51.24 21.31
CA GLY A 11 53.00 -50.50 20.87
C GLY A 11 53.33 -49.03 20.63
N VAL A 12 52.68 -48.41 19.64
CA VAL A 12 52.78 -46.97 19.38
C VAL A 12 51.72 -46.26 20.22
N LEU A 13 52.15 -45.41 21.15
CA LEU A 13 51.27 -44.50 21.88
C LEU A 13 51.35 -43.11 21.23
N THR A 14 50.32 -42.75 20.46
CA THR A 14 50.18 -41.37 19.96
C THR A 14 49.51 -40.52 21.04
N ILE A 15 50.17 -39.44 21.45
CA ILE A 15 49.62 -38.45 22.38
C ILE A 15 49.29 -37.20 21.55
N TYR A 16 48.01 -36.92 21.41
CA TYR A 16 47.50 -35.71 20.77
C TYR A 16 47.42 -34.54 21.77
N PRO A 17 47.45 -33.28 21.30
CA PRO A 17 47.05 -32.15 22.13
C PRO A 17 45.58 -32.29 22.56
N ILE A 18 45.21 -31.61 23.64
CA ILE A 18 43.79 -31.48 24.04
C ILE A 18 43.12 -30.62 22.95
N PRO A 19 42.03 -31.08 22.30
CA PRO A 19 41.36 -30.29 21.28
C PRO A 19 40.63 -29.10 21.92
N ASP A 20 40.50 -28.02 21.16
CA ASP A 20 39.96 -26.73 21.59
C ASP A 20 38.96 -26.22 20.56
N VAL A 21 37.77 -25.80 21.02
CA VAL A 21 36.72 -25.27 20.15
C VAL A 21 36.79 -23.76 20.20
N TYR A 22 37.23 -23.19 19.09
CA TYR A 22 37.15 -21.75 18.87
C TYR A 22 35.73 -21.42 18.41
N VAL A 23 35.07 -20.47 19.09
CA VAL A 23 33.81 -19.89 18.64
C VAL A 23 34.10 -18.46 18.18
N ASP A 24 33.53 -18.05 17.06
CA ASP A 24 33.62 -16.65 16.62
C ASP A 24 33.00 -15.74 17.69
N ALA A 25 33.72 -14.70 18.09
CA ALA A 25 33.28 -13.78 19.12
C ALA A 25 32.04 -12.98 18.70
N ASN A 26 31.75 -12.92 17.40
CA ASN A 26 30.65 -12.19 16.80
C ASN A 26 29.54 -13.15 16.35
N ALA A 27 28.46 -13.24 17.12
CA ALA A 27 27.22 -13.84 16.64
C ALA A 27 26.60 -12.90 15.59
N LEU A 28 26.31 -13.42 14.40
CA LEU A 28 25.79 -12.63 13.28
C LEU A 28 24.27 -12.79 13.18
N PRO A 29 23.46 -11.74 13.41
CA PRO A 29 22.05 -11.77 13.07
C PRO A 29 21.89 -11.63 11.55
N THR A 30 20.81 -12.17 10.98
CA THR A 30 20.50 -12.00 9.54
C THR A 30 20.25 -10.54 9.14
N VAL A 31 19.80 -9.70 10.08
CA VAL A 31 19.51 -8.29 9.87
C VAL A 31 19.98 -7.45 11.07
N PRO A 32 20.46 -6.21 10.85
CA PRO A 32 20.95 -5.34 11.93
C PRO A 32 19.83 -4.70 12.77
N SER A 33 18.60 -4.69 12.25
CA SER A 33 17.39 -4.27 12.96
C SER A 33 16.16 -5.07 12.54
N VAL A 34 15.17 -5.16 13.43
CA VAL A 34 13.84 -5.78 13.20
C VAL A 34 12.74 -4.96 13.86
N GLN A 35 11.48 -5.23 13.51
CA GLN A 35 10.36 -4.74 14.31
C GLN A 35 10.12 -5.60 15.56
N SER A 36 9.52 -4.97 16.56
CA SER A 36 9.18 -5.55 17.85
C SER A 36 8.29 -6.81 17.74
N GLY A 37 8.78 -7.92 18.29
CA GLY A 37 8.10 -9.21 18.25
C GLY A 37 8.19 -9.94 16.91
N GLU A 38 9.18 -9.59 16.07
CA GLU A 38 9.62 -10.41 14.95
C GLU A 38 10.71 -11.42 15.40
N ASP A 39 10.86 -12.49 14.62
CA ASP A 39 11.87 -13.52 14.79
C ASP A 39 13.17 -13.16 14.03
N ILE A 40 14.31 -13.33 14.69
CA ILE A 40 15.65 -13.14 14.11
C ILE A 40 16.33 -14.49 13.98
N GLU A 41 16.95 -14.76 12.83
CA GLU A 41 17.90 -15.86 12.70
C GLU A 41 19.30 -15.40 13.11
N TRP A 42 19.84 -16.05 14.14
CA TRP A 42 21.22 -15.90 14.61
C TRP A 42 22.11 -16.97 14.01
N ARG A 43 23.34 -16.59 13.67
CA ARG A 43 24.38 -17.47 13.10
C ARG A 43 25.62 -17.43 13.98
N VAL A 44 26.03 -18.60 14.48
CA VAL A 44 27.22 -18.76 15.33
C VAL A 44 28.17 -19.75 14.67
N THR A 45 29.33 -19.27 14.28
CA THR A 45 30.44 -20.04 13.69
C THR A 45 31.34 -20.60 14.79
N MET A 46 31.72 -21.87 14.66
CA MET A 46 32.67 -22.54 15.55
C MET A 46 33.61 -23.46 14.78
N GLU A 47 34.84 -23.64 15.26
CA GLU A 47 35.88 -24.43 14.62
C GLU A 47 36.60 -25.29 15.67
N ASN A 48 36.73 -26.59 15.42
CA ASN A 48 37.55 -27.48 16.22
C ASN A 48 39.01 -27.38 15.78
N THR A 49 39.83 -26.66 16.56
CA THR A 49 41.26 -26.44 16.25
C THR A 49 42.16 -27.65 16.59
N GLY A 50 41.59 -28.76 17.07
CA GLY A 50 42.32 -29.95 17.50
C GLY A 50 42.29 -31.13 16.53
N ASP A 51 43.23 -32.06 16.72
CA ASP A 51 43.40 -33.29 15.92
C ASP A 51 42.40 -34.41 16.27
N ILE A 52 41.44 -34.16 17.17
CA ILE A 52 40.46 -35.13 17.67
C ILE A 52 39.06 -34.51 17.58
N GLY A 53 38.08 -35.27 17.09
CA GLY A 53 36.69 -34.83 17.05
C GLY A 53 36.08 -34.63 18.44
N VAL A 54 35.26 -33.59 18.58
CA VAL A 54 34.66 -33.14 19.84
C VAL A 54 33.13 -33.07 19.72
N SER A 55 32.47 -33.12 20.86
CA SER A 55 31.01 -33.00 20.97
C SER A 55 30.60 -32.02 22.06
N GLY A 56 29.46 -31.35 21.90
CA GLY A 56 28.98 -30.33 22.82
C GLY A 56 27.64 -29.75 22.40
N ASN A 57 27.30 -28.62 22.98
CA ASN A 57 26.15 -27.80 22.62
C ASN A 57 26.45 -26.32 22.88
N ILE A 58 25.66 -25.44 22.30
CA ILE A 58 25.67 -24.01 22.61
C ILE A 58 24.56 -23.75 23.63
N GLN A 59 24.94 -23.23 24.80
CA GLN A 59 24.02 -22.60 25.74
C GLN A 59 23.93 -21.12 25.38
N TYR A 60 22.73 -20.59 25.22
CA TYR A 60 22.55 -19.21 24.79
C TYR A 60 21.51 -18.48 25.64
N GLU A 61 21.69 -17.17 25.76
CA GLU A 61 20.71 -16.24 26.30
C GLU A 61 20.46 -15.16 25.24
N PHE A 62 19.20 -14.98 24.87
CA PHE A 62 18.77 -13.93 23.96
C PHE A 62 17.62 -13.19 24.60
N ASP A 63 17.79 -11.88 24.82
CA ASP A 63 16.70 -11.01 25.32
C ASP A 63 16.06 -11.52 26.63
N GLY A 64 16.90 -12.06 27.52
CA GLY A 64 16.50 -12.69 28.79
C GLY A 64 15.90 -14.10 28.68
N VAL A 65 15.75 -14.65 27.47
CA VAL A 65 15.33 -16.04 27.22
C VAL A 65 16.55 -16.94 27.10
N GLN A 66 16.69 -17.89 28.02
CA GLN A 66 17.75 -18.90 28.00
C GLN A 66 17.34 -20.15 27.23
N GLY A 67 18.25 -20.68 26.41
CA GLY A 67 18.05 -21.87 25.60
C GLY A 67 19.32 -22.69 25.41
N GLN A 68 19.20 -23.81 24.68
CA GLN A 68 20.33 -24.68 24.35
C GLN A 68 20.15 -25.32 22.98
N SER A 69 21.22 -25.38 22.19
CA SER A 69 21.24 -26.10 20.92
C SER A 69 21.06 -27.62 21.09
N PRO A 70 20.67 -28.33 20.02
CA PRO A 70 20.91 -29.77 19.90
C PRO A 70 22.40 -30.12 20.07
N PRO A 71 22.74 -31.39 20.37
CA PRO A 71 24.13 -31.84 20.38
C PRO A 71 24.78 -31.66 19.01
N ILE A 72 25.92 -30.96 19.00
CA ILE A 72 26.76 -30.73 17.82
C ILE A 72 27.98 -31.64 17.94
N LEU A 73 28.39 -32.21 16.80
CA LEU A 73 29.60 -33.01 16.62
C LEU A 73 30.51 -32.21 15.67
N LEU A 74 31.79 -32.09 16.01
CA LEU A 74 32.79 -31.43 15.17
C LEU A 74 33.95 -32.41 14.99
N ASP A 75 34.26 -32.79 13.76
CA ASP A 75 35.46 -33.56 13.43
C ASP A 75 36.74 -32.72 13.60
N ALA A 76 37.90 -33.36 13.47
CA ALA A 76 39.20 -32.69 13.62
C ALA A 76 39.42 -31.64 12.52
N GLY A 77 39.63 -30.38 12.90
CA GLY A 77 39.74 -29.27 11.94
C GLY A 77 38.43 -28.86 11.26
N GLU A 78 37.27 -29.33 11.76
CA GLU A 78 35.98 -28.96 11.17
C GLU A 78 35.48 -27.60 11.67
N ALA A 79 35.00 -26.77 10.75
CA ALA A 79 34.25 -25.55 11.02
C ALA A 79 32.76 -25.76 10.73
N PHE A 80 31.91 -25.41 11.70
CA PHE A 80 30.46 -25.56 11.64
C PHE A 80 29.76 -24.24 11.95
N THR A 81 28.62 -23.97 11.30
CA THR A 81 27.76 -22.82 11.60
C THR A 81 26.44 -23.32 12.17
N TRP A 82 26.18 -23.02 13.43
CA TRP A 82 24.87 -23.25 14.03
C TRP A 82 23.96 -22.06 13.75
N THR A 83 22.69 -22.34 13.46
CA THR A 83 21.66 -21.32 13.25
C THR A 83 20.43 -21.57 14.14
N VAL A 84 19.79 -20.49 14.58
CA VAL A 84 18.57 -20.53 15.39
C VAL A 84 17.70 -19.32 15.13
N SER A 85 16.38 -19.51 15.08
CA SER A 85 15.39 -18.43 14.98
C SER A 85 14.86 -18.12 16.38
N LEU A 86 14.92 -16.85 16.81
CA LEU A 86 14.53 -16.40 18.15
C LEU A 86 13.68 -15.12 18.08
N SER A 87 12.56 -15.12 18.80
CA SER A 87 11.63 -13.99 18.90
C SER A 87 12.16 -12.88 19.81
N THR A 88 12.08 -11.63 19.37
CA THR A 88 12.38 -10.44 20.20
C THR A 88 11.29 -10.16 21.24
N ALA A 89 11.67 -9.52 22.35
CA ALA A 89 10.76 -8.93 23.32
C ALA A 89 10.03 -7.71 22.73
N LEU A 90 9.00 -7.25 23.43
CA LEU A 90 8.14 -6.17 22.97
C LEU A 90 8.67 -4.78 23.36
N GLY A 91 8.57 -3.84 22.42
CA GLY A 91 8.99 -2.44 22.57
C GLY A 91 10.38 -2.14 21.99
N ALA A 92 10.69 -0.86 21.77
CA ALA A 92 11.98 -0.43 21.23
C ALA A 92 13.12 -0.58 22.25
N HIS A 93 14.10 -1.42 21.93
CA HIS A 93 15.27 -1.68 22.76
C HIS A 93 16.42 -2.27 21.92
N THR A 94 17.57 -2.50 22.54
CA THR A 94 18.66 -3.29 21.94
C THR A 94 18.58 -4.69 22.54
N ALA A 95 18.29 -5.69 21.71
CA ALA A 95 18.31 -7.08 22.14
C ALA A 95 19.74 -7.63 22.01
N GLU A 96 20.24 -8.21 23.09
CA GLU A 96 21.58 -8.80 23.17
C GLU A 96 21.47 -10.32 23.09
N PHE A 97 22.43 -10.93 22.40
CA PHE A 97 22.63 -12.36 22.25
C PHE A 97 23.98 -12.74 22.85
N GLU A 98 24.00 -13.70 23.78
CA GLU A 98 25.21 -14.34 24.28
C GLU A 98 25.09 -15.85 24.06
N GLY A 99 26.09 -16.48 23.44
CA GLY A 99 26.13 -17.92 23.18
C GLY A 99 27.48 -18.51 23.61
N GLN A 100 27.47 -19.48 24.51
CA GLN A 100 28.66 -20.20 24.96
C GLN A 100 28.64 -21.66 24.52
N TRP A 101 29.73 -22.13 23.92
CA TRP A 101 29.95 -23.55 23.68
C TRP A 101 30.29 -24.29 24.99
N VAL A 102 29.64 -25.44 25.19
CA VAL A 102 29.84 -26.32 26.34
C VAL A 102 30.08 -27.74 25.86
N ALA A 103 31.31 -28.23 26.06
CA ALA A 103 31.70 -29.60 25.73
C ALA A 103 30.87 -30.64 26.51
N ALA A 104 30.43 -31.69 25.81
CA ALA A 104 29.64 -32.78 26.38
C ALA A 104 30.46 -33.64 27.36
N PRO A 105 29.82 -34.45 28.23
CA PRO A 105 30.53 -35.33 29.16
C PRO A 105 31.42 -36.35 28.42
N GLY A 106 32.74 -36.24 28.60
CA GLY A 106 33.73 -37.07 27.90
C GLY A 106 34.30 -36.45 26.62
N SER A 107 33.84 -35.26 26.26
CA SER A 107 34.45 -34.37 25.25
C SER A 107 35.44 -33.40 25.92
N TRP A 108 36.14 -32.60 25.11
CA TRP A 108 37.10 -31.60 25.56
C TRP A 108 36.86 -30.25 24.89
N ASP A 109 37.23 -29.22 25.63
CA ASP A 109 37.38 -27.82 25.25
C ASP A 109 38.52 -27.33 26.17
N ALA A 110 39.59 -26.81 25.60
CA ALA A 110 40.80 -26.46 26.35
C ALA A 110 40.71 -25.05 26.94
N ASN A 111 39.93 -24.16 26.32
CA ASN A 111 39.85 -22.75 26.63
C ASN A 111 38.42 -22.18 26.54
N LYS A 112 37.62 -22.43 27.58
CA LYS A 112 36.28 -21.84 27.79
C LYS A 112 36.11 -20.33 27.56
N GLN A 113 37.20 -19.55 27.45
CA GLN A 113 37.16 -18.11 27.18
C GLN A 113 37.15 -17.74 25.69
N ASN A 114 37.54 -18.65 24.77
CA ASN A 114 37.43 -18.44 23.32
C ASN A 114 36.19 -19.15 22.71
N SER A 115 35.35 -19.71 23.57
CA SER A 115 34.14 -20.47 23.25
C SER A 115 32.86 -19.65 23.49
N ILE A 116 32.92 -18.31 23.31
CA ILE A 116 31.83 -17.37 23.59
C ILE A 116 31.62 -16.46 22.38
N ALA A 117 30.39 -16.45 21.86
CA ALA A 117 29.90 -15.52 20.86
C ALA A 117 28.97 -14.49 21.50
N THR A 118 29.07 -13.23 21.07
CA THR A 118 28.15 -12.15 21.45
C THR A 118 27.66 -11.43 20.20
N GLY A 119 26.42 -10.94 20.23
CA GLY A 119 25.88 -10.10 19.17
C GLY A 119 24.75 -9.23 19.68
N SER A 120 24.43 -8.16 18.95
CA SER A 120 23.33 -7.27 19.30
C SER A 120 22.55 -6.87 18.06
N VAL A 121 21.27 -6.56 18.27
CA VAL A 121 20.32 -6.19 17.22
C VAL A 121 19.41 -5.07 17.72
N MET A 122 19.11 -4.12 16.84
CA MET A 122 18.23 -3.00 17.19
C MET A 122 16.77 -3.40 16.96
N VAL A 123 15.99 -3.50 18.04
CA VAL A 123 14.55 -3.72 17.96
C VAL A 123 13.87 -2.36 17.84
N GLU A 124 13.33 -2.08 16.66
CA GLU A 124 12.47 -0.91 16.43
C GLU A 124 11.03 -1.22 16.87
N SER A 125 10.33 -0.25 17.42
CA SER A 125 8.87 -0.31 17.58
C SER A 125 8.26 1.01 17.14
N LYS A 126 7.82 1.08 15.88
CA LYS A 126 7.08 2.23 15.36
C LYS A 126 5.60 1.95 15.57
N LEU A 127 5.07 2.31 16.76
CA LEU A 127 3.69 2.05 17.16
C LEU A 127 2.74 2.37 16.01
N LYS A 128 2.02 1.35 15.52
CA LYS A 128 1.14 1.49 14.36
C LYS A 128 -0.30 1.20 14.73
N LEU A 129 -1.19 2.16 14.51
CA LEU A 129 -2.58 2.18 14.96
C LEU A 129 -3.54 2.42 13.80
N ASN A 130 -4.63 1.66 13.76
CA ASN A 130 -5.72 1.83 12.80
C ASN A 130 -6.96 2.41 13.48
N TRP A 131 -7.65 3.35 12.82
CA TRP A 131 -8.91 3.92 13.28
C TRP A 131 -10.06 2.90 13.24
N GLU A 132 -10.68 2.63 14.39
CA GLU A 132 -11.87 1.79 14.48
C GLU A 132 -13.13 2.65 14.26
N TYR A 133 -13.40 3.05 13.01
CA TYR A 133 -14.47 4.00 12.65
C TYR A 133 -15.87 3.62 13.18
N ALA A 134 -16.14 2.33 13.43
CA ALA A 134 -17.39 1.85 14.01
C ALA A 134 -17.61 2.28 15.49
N THR A 135 -16.54 2.69 16.18
CA THR A 135 -16.57 3.18 17.57
C THR A 135 -16.67 4.71 17.68
N PHE A 136 -16.88 5.40 16.55
CA PHE A 136 -17.08 6.84 16.53
C PHE A 136 -18.37 7.24 17.27
N ASP A 137 -18.23 8.10 18.27
CA ASP A 137 -19.32 8.65 19.07
C ASP A 137 -19.14 10.17 19.24
N LEU A 138 -20.22 10.93 19.19
CA LEU A 138 -20.22 12.39 19.35
C LEU A 138 -21.30 12.76 20.36
N ARG A 139 -20.89 13.43 21.44
CA ARG A 139 -21.79 13.78 22.55
C ARG A 139 -21.82 15.27 22.86
N ASP A 140 -22.95 15.73 23.37
CA ASP A 140 -23.14 17.09 23.90
C ASP A 140 -22.46 17.26 25.28
N ALA A 141 -22.60 18.46 25.88
CA ALA A 141 -22.06 18.78 27.19
C ALA A 141 -22.75 17.99 28.34
N GLU A 142 -23.99 17.56 28.12
CA GLU A 142 -24.81 16.73 29.01
C GLU A 142 -24.55 15.23 28.84
N ASN A 143 -23.64 14.84 27.93
CA ASN A 143 -23.26 13.46 27.57
C ASN A 143 -24.41 12.62 26.93
N ASN A 144 -25.35 13.26 26.23
CA ASN A 144 -26.25 12.60 25.28
C ASN A 144 -25.61 12.56 23.88
N THR A 145 -26.17 11.73 22.99
CA THR A 145 -25.79 11.72 21.56
C THR A 145 -26.11 13.06 20.91
N ALA A 146 -25.12 13.71 20.29
CA ALA A 146 -25.27 15.03 19.70
C ALA A 146 -26.23 15.02 18.49
N GLU A 147 -27.21 15.93 18.47
CA GLU A 147 -28.04 16.17 17.30
C GLU A 147 -27.31 17.07 16.29
N LEU A 148 -27.40 16.72 15.00
CA LEU A 148 -26.83 17.50 13.89
C LEU A 148 -27.93 18.28 13.17
N PRO A 149 -27.67 19.53 12.71
CA PRO A 149 -26.43 20.30 12.83
C PRO A 149 -26.18 20.84 14.25
N LEU A 150 -24.91 20.96 14.64
CA LEU A 150 -24.52 21.39 15.99
C LEU A 150 -24.85 22.88 16.25
N THR A 151 -25.05 23.25 17.50
CA THR A 151 -25.34 24.61 17.95
C THR A 151 -24.05 25.43 18.14
N ASP A 152 -23.96 26.58 17.46
CA ASP A 152 -22.81 27.49 17.57
C ASP A 152 -22.56 27.96 19.01
N GLY A 153 -21.30 27.86 19.46
CA GLY A 153 -20.85 28.19 20.81
C GLY A 153 -20.99 27.06 21.86
N GLU A 154 -21.68 25.96 21.56
CA GLU A 154 -21.83 24.83 22.49
C GLU A 154 -20.66 23.83 22.41
N ALA A 155 -20.44 23.08 23.49
CA ALA A 155 -19.31 22.18 23.64
C ALA A 155 -19.70 20.72 23.40
N TYR A 156 -18.88 20.02 22.61
CA TYR A 156 -19.10 18.63 22.20
C TYR A 156 -17.86 17.78 22.45
N THR A 157 -18.07 16.49 22.71
CA THR A 157 -17.01 15.49 22.92
C THR A 157 -17.04 14.45 21.80
N LEU A 158 -16.02 14.42 20.97
CA LEU A 158 -15.77 13.39 19.97
C LEU A 158 -14.95 12.27 20.60
N THR A 159 -15.45 11.03 20.55
CA THR A 159 -14.72 9.82 20.98
C THR A 159 -14.56 8.88 19.79
N ILE A 160 -13.38 8.28 19.64
CA ILE A 160 -13.11 7.26 18.61
C ILE A 160 -12.04 6.27 19.09
N GLY A 161 -12.22 5.00 18.75
CA GLY A 161 -11.29 3.91 19.03
C GLY A 161 -10.14 3.78 18.02
N LEU A 162 -9.05 3.23 18.50
CA LEU A 162 -7.85 2.84 17.76
C LEU A 162 -7.53 1.37 18.09
N THR A 163 -7.15 0.60 17.08
CA THR A 163 -6.70 -0.79 17.25
C THR A 163 -5.22 -0.90 16.89
N SER A 164 -4.44 -1.54 17.77
CA SER A 164 -3.02 -1.80 17.57
C SER A 164 -2.73 -2.81 16.47
N GLN A 165 -1.78 -2.49 15.58
CA GLN A 165 -0.98 -3.47 14.82
C GLN A 165 0.35 -3.78 15.52
N GLU A 166 0.91 -2.81 16.24
CA GLU A 166 2.18 -2.90 16.96
C GLU A 166 2.07 -2.29 18.37
N THR A 167 3.09 -2.49 19.20
CA THR A 167 3.17 -2.01 20.60
C THR A 167 4.00 -0.73 20.72
N GLY A 168 3.83 0.00 21.83
CA GLY A 168 4.54 1.26 22.11
C GLY A 168 3.61 2.39 22.55
N SER A 169 4.18 3.59 22.71
CA SER A 169 3.46 4.78 23.15
C SER A 169 3.48 5.89 22.10
N ALA A 170 2.40 6.67 22.02
CA ALA A 170 2.25 7.80 21.10
C ALA A 170 1.37 8.92 21.67
N ASN A 171 1.73 10.15 21.35
CA ASN A 171 0.90 11.33 21.60
C ASN A 171 0.02 11.69 20.40
N TYR A 172 -1.22 12.05 20.68
CA TYR A 172 -2.17 12.62 19.74
C TYR A 172 -2.54 14.04 20.16
N THR A 173 -2.60 14.96 19.19
CA THR A 173 -3.09 16.33 19.38
C THR A 173 -4.45 16.48 18.73
N CYS A 174 -5.41 17.05 19.45
CA CYS A 174 -6.67 17.49 18.89
C CYS A 174 -6.59 18.97 18.50
N GLN A 175 -6.98 19.29 17.27
CA GLN A 175 -6.93 20.64 16.72
C GLN A 175 -8.24 20.97 15.99
N ASP A 176 -8.62 22.24 15.96
CA ASP A 176 -9.74 22.74 15.16
C ASP A 176 -9.31 23.17 13.74
N SER A 177 -10.22 23.76 12.96
CA SER A 177 -9.91 24.36 11.65
C SER A 177 -8.93 25.53 11.70
N SER A 178 -8.76 26.21 12.84
CA SER A 178 -7.78 27.31 13.00
C SER A 178 -6.38 26.81 13.42
N ASN A 179 -6.19 25.49 13.57
CA ASN A 179 -5.00 24.84 14.14
C ASN A 179 -4.75 25.24 15.61
N THR A 180 -5.80 25.61 16.34
CA THR A 180 -5.76 25.79 17.78
C THR A 180 -5.78 24.42 18.45
N VAL A 181 -4.74 24.10 19.22
CA VAL A 181 -4.67 22.84 19.99
C VAL A 181 -5.68 22.89 21.13
N LEU A 182 -6.64 21.97 21.10
CA LEU A 182 -7.72 21.84 22.08
C LEU A 182 -7.32 20.92 23.23
N SER A 183 -6.72 19.77 22.91
CA SER A 183 -6.23 18.79 23.87
C SER A 183 -5.04 17.99 23.32
N SER A 184 -4.29 17.37 24.23
CA SER A 184 -3.29 16.34 23.93
C SER A 184 -3.66 15.07 24.70
N MET A 185 -3.55 13.92 24.04
CA MET A 185 -3.86 12.60 24.58
C MET A 185 -2.65 11.69 24.40
N GLU A 186 -2.34 10.88 25.40
CA GLU A 186 -1.28 9.88 25.36
C GLU A 186 -1.93 8.50 25.21
N VAL A 187 -1.43 7.69 24.28
CA VAL A 187 -1.85 6.31 24.02
C VAL A 187 -0.66 5.41 24.31
N ASP A 188 -0.84 4.42 25.16
CA ASP A 188 0.16 3.39 25.48
C ASP A 188 -0.44 2.01 25.19
N ILE A 189 0.27 1.21 24.40
CA ILE A 189 -0.15 -0.11 23.92
C ILE A 189 0.89 -1.13 24.37
N VAL A 190 0.48 -1.97 25.32
CA VAL A 190 1.33 -3.01 25.91
C VAL A 190 1.35 -4.28 25.05
N ASN A 191 0.22 -4.68 24.46
CA ASN A 191 0.12 -5.89 23.64
C ASN A 191 -0.42 -5.59 22.23
N ARG A 192 0.08 -6.33 21.24
CA ARG A 192 -0.42 -6.27 19.86
C ARG A 192 -1.91 -6.63 19.83
N GLY A 193 -2.72 -5.75 19.23
CA GLY A 193 -4.18 -5.91 19.16
C GLY A 193 -4.97 -5.33 20.34
N ASP A 194 -4.30 -4.74 21.34
CA ASP A 194 -4.98 -3.91 22.34
C ASP A 194 -5.69 -2.72 21.65
N ARG A 195 -6.76 -2.24 22.30
CA ARG A 195 -7.55 -1.10 21.82
C ARG A 195 -7.40 0.10 22.73
N ALA A 196 -7.18 1.26 22.13
CA ALA A 196 -7.19 2.55 22.79
C ALA A 196 -8.40 3.39 22.35
N SER A 197 -8.75 4.42 23.11
CA SER A 197 -9.77 5.39 22.73
C SER A 197 -9.25 6.82 22.92
N LEU A 198 -9.46 7.65 21.91
CA LEU A 198 -9.19 9.08 21.97
C LEU A 198 -10.49 9.84 22.22
N SER A 199 -10.44 10.85 23.08
CA SER A 199 -11.57 11.72 23.41
C SER A 199 -11.16 13.19 23.33
N CYS A 200 -11.76 13.94 22.40
CA CYS A 200 -11.52 15.37 22.25
C CYS A 200 -12.79 16.20 22.49
N THR A 201 -12.68 17.15 23.42
CA THR A 201 -13.69 18.18 23.66
C THR A 201 -13.42 19.42 22.82
N PHE A 202 -14.40 19.88 22.06
CA PHE A 202 -14.31 21.07 21.20
C PHE A 202 -15.57 21.95 21.32
N ALA A 203 -15.45 23.24 20.98
CA ALA A 203 -16.60 24.13 20.85
C ALA A 203 -17.03 24.22 19.38
N ALA A 204 -18.32 24.12 19.11
CA ALA A 204 -18.88 24.32 17.77
C ALA A 204 -18.77 25.78 17.34
N THR A 205 -18.38 26.00 16.10
CA THR A 205 -18.25 27.31 15.43
C THR A 205 -19.04 27.28 14.11
N ALA A 206 -19.88 28.30 13.87
CA ALA A 206 -20.64 28.50 12.63
C ALA A 206 -19.74 28.79 11.41
N SER A 207 -20.02 28.31 10.19
CA SER A 207 -21.12 27.43 9.75
C SER A 207 -20.74 25.95 9.59
N MET A 208 -19.47 25.63 9.80
CA MET A 208 -18.95 24.26 9.81
C MET A 208 -17.81 24.17 10.82
N THR A 209 -17.90 23.23 11.76
CA THR A 209 -16.80 22.93 12.69
C THR A 209 -16.00 21.76 12.16
N THR A 210 -14.67 21.91 12.06
CA THR A 210 -13.76 20.82 11.71
C THR A 210 -12.88 20.48 12.90
N VAL A 211 -12.78 19.20 13.22
CA VAL A 211 -11.93 18.64 14.28
C VAL A 211 -10.94 17.67 13.65
N ARG A 212 -9.67 17.77 14.06
CA ARG A 212 -8.56 16.95 13.58
C ARG A 212 -7.88 16.26 14.75
N LEU A 213 -7.67 14.94 14.67
CA LEU A 213 -6.78 14.19 15.56
C LEU A 213 -5.51 13.86 14.79
N ILE A 214 -4.40 14.46 15.20
CA ILE A 214 -3.09 14.39 14.53
C ILE A 214 -2.12 13.68 15.48
N PRO A 215 -1.56 12.52 15.12
CA PRO A 215 -0.49 11.88 15.89
C PRO A 215 0.80 12.72 15.81
N GLU A 216 1.72 12.50 16.76
CA GLU A 216 3.02 13.19 16.78
C GLU A 216 3.94 12.81 15.60
N ASP A 217 3.76 11.60 15.06
CA ASP A 217 4.38 11.13 13.81
C ASP A 217 3.30 10.52 12.90
N ALA A 218 3.38 10.83 11.60
CA ALA A 218 2.51 10.29 10.57
C ALA A 218 2.75 8.79 10.30
N SER A 219 3.88 8.22 10.75
CA SER A 219 4.12 6.78 10.71
C SER A 219 3.15 5.98 11.61
N ILE A 220 2.62 6.60 12.67
CA ILE A 220 1.81 5.94 13.70
C ILE A 220 0.39 5.65 13.19
N SER A 221 -0.23 6.65 12.55
CA SER A 221 -1.58 6.55 11.97
C SER A 221 -1.83 7.71 11.01
N SER A 222 -2.84 7.59 10.15
CA SER A 222 -3.32 8.74 9.37
C SER A 222 -3.98 9.80 10.26
N THR A 223 -3.90 11.07 9.86
CA THR A 223 -4.66 12.14 10.54
C THR A 223 -6.15 11.93 10.33
N LEU A 224 -6.92 11.81 11.42
CA LEU A 224 -8.38 11.83 11.35
C LEU A 224 -8.85 13.28 11.22
N SER A 225 -9.66 13.59 10.21
CA SER A 225 -10.35 14.87 10.07
C SER A 225 -11.84 14.64 9.93
N ARG A 226 -12.66 15.31 10.75
CA ARG A 226 -14.13 15.27 10.68
C ARG A 226 -14.69 16.68 10.68
N SER A 227 -15.67 16.93 9.82
CA SER A 227 -16.41 18.18 9.74
C SER A 227 -17.88 17.97 10.06
N PHE A 228 -18.45 18.92 10.79
CA PHE A 228 -19.85 18.92 11.24
C PHE A 228 -20.50 20.24 10.81
N ALA A 229 -21.70 20.15 10.23
CA ALA A 229 -22.51 21.34 9.93
C ALA A 229 -22.99 21.98 11.23
N THR A 230 -22.95 23.31 11.32
CA THR A 230 -23.28 24.05 12.54
C THR A 230 -24.20 25.23 12.28
N LEU A 231 -25.22 25.40 13.11
CA LEU A 231 -26.19 26.50 13.05
C LEU A 231 -25.74 27.66 13.92
N ALA A 232 -25.55 28.83 13.28
CA ALA A 232 -25.40 30.09 14.00
C ALA A 232 -26.64 30.37 14.85
N THR A 233 -26.46 30.55 16.16
CA THR A 233 -27.52 31.00 17.03
C THR A 233 -27.78 32.49 16.77
N ASN A 234 -28.99 32.85 16.34
CA ASN A 234 -29.40 34.24 16.14
C ASN A 234 -29.66 34.94 17.49
N ALA A 235 -28.62 35.05 18.33
CA ALA A 235 -28.64 35.62 19.66
C ALA A 235 -28.45 37.16 19.66
N ASP A 236 -29.06 37.86 18.70
CA ASP A 236 -29.14 39.32 18.64
C ASP A 236 -30.55 39.74 18.21
N GLY A 237 -31.50 39.52 19.12
CA GLY A 237 -32.93 39.50 18.80
C GLY A 237 -33.84 40.04 19.89
N ASP A 238 -33.54 41.20 20.48
CA ASP A 238 -34.54 41.99 21.22
C ASP A 238 -34.17 43.49 21.29
N GLY A 239 -34.62 44.28 20.31
CA GLY A 239 -34.22 45.69 20.24
C GLY A 239 -34.74 46.55 19.08
N ALA A 240 -35.79 46.15 18.34
CA ALA A 240 -36.30 46.93 17.20
C ALA A 240 -37.81 47.17 17.28
N GLY A 241 -38.18 48.45 17.46
CA GLY A 241 -39.55 48.88 17.73
C GLY A 241 -40.59 48.60 16.63
N SER A 242 -41.81 48.36 17.11
CA SER A 242 -43.08 48.44 16.37
C SER A 242 -43.08 49.53 15.29
N SER A 243 -43.10 49.13 14.02
CA SER A 243 -43.42 50.01 12.88
C SER A 243 -44.23 49.29 11.80
N SER A 244 -45.53 49.56 11.79
CA SER A 244 -46.50 49.42 10.68
C SER A 244 -46.26 48.34 9.60
N GLU A 245 -46.96 47.20 9.76
CA GLU A 245 -47.09 46.07 8.81
C GLU A 245 -47.53 46.41 7.37
N THR A 246 -47.93 47.65 7.08
CA THR A 246 -48.47 48.05 5.78
C THR A 246 -47.43 48.61 4.79
N GLY A 247 -46.20 48.88 5.23
CA GLY A 247 -45.13 49.39 4.35
C GLY A 247 -44.30 48.30 3.65
N THR A 248 -44.11 47.16 4.30
CA THR A 248 -43.19 46.09 3.86
C THR A 248 -43.78 45.23 2.74
N VAL A 249 -45.08 44.91 2.79
CA VAL A 249 -45.76 44.07 1.79
C VAL A 249 -45.66 44.65 0.38
N ALA A 250 -45.73 45.99 0.24
CA ALA A 250 -45.59 46.67 -1.05
C ALA A 250 -44.16 46.56 -1.62
N LEU A 251 -43.14 46.59 -0.76
CA LEU A 251 -41.73 46.48 -1.17
C LEU A 251 -41.39 45.05 -1.59
N PHE A 252 -41.80 44.05 -0.80
CA PHE A 252 -41.64 42.64 -1.15
C PHE A 252 -42.44 42.24 -2.40
N GLY A 253 -43.64 42.80 -2.60
CA GLY A 253 -44.42 42.60 -3.82
C GLY A 253 -43.72 43.13 -5.08
N ALA A 254 -43.10 44.32 -5.01
CA ALA A 254 -42.34 44.89 -6.12
C ALA A 254 -41.07 44.07 -6.43
N ILE A 255 -40.36 43.61 -5.40
CA ILE A 255 -39.17 42.75 -5.55
C ILE A 255 -39.55 41.39 -6.15
N ALA A 256 -40.65 40.77 -5.69
CA ALA A 256 -41.14 39.50 -6.23
C ALA A 256 -41.50 39.62 -7.73
N VAL A 257 -42.17 40.70 -8.15
CA VAL A 257 -42.48 40.93 -9.57
C VAL A 257 -41.20 41.17 -10.40
N ALA A 258 -40.21 41.87 -9.85
CA ALA A 258 -38.91 42.04 -10.51
C ALA A 258 -38.15 40.71 -10.66
N LEU A 259 -38.15 39.85 -9.63
CA LEU A 259 -37.55 38.52 -9.66
C LEU A 259 -38.29 37.57 -10.62
N ILE A 260 -39.62 37.63 -10.69
CA ILE A 260 -40.40 36.88 -11.69
C ILE A 260 -40.06 37.37 -13.11
N GLY A 261 -39.90 38.68 -13.31
CA GLY A 261 -39.44 39.25 -14.58
C GLY A 261 -38.04 38.77 -14.97
N ALA A 262 -37.11 38.72 -14.01
CA ALA A 262 -35.77 38.19 -14.20
C ALA A 262 -35.78 36.67 -14.50
N LEU A 263 -36.64 35.90 -13.83
CA LEU A 263 -36.78 34.46 -14.07
C LEU A 263 -37.40 34.17 -15.45
N VAL A 264 -38.40 34.95 -15.89
CA VAL A 264 -38.94 34.85 -17.25
C VAL A 264 -37.89 35.24 -18.29
N ALA A 265 -37.07 36.28 -18.04
CA ALA A 265 -35.95 36.62 -18.91
C ALA A 265 -34.89 35.51 -18.95
N ALA A 266 -34.56 34.91 -17.80
CA ALA A 266 -33.64 33.78 -17.71
C ALA A 266 -34.17 32.57 -18.49
N VAL A 267 -35.44 32.16 -18.32
CA VAL A 267 -36.06 31.04 -19.07
C VAL A 267 -36.14 31.30 -20.57
N VAL A 268 -36.18 32.56 -21.02
CA VAL A 268 -36.08 32.92 -22.45
C VAL A 268 -34.64 32.86 -22.96
N LEU A 269 -33.64 33.17 -22.12
CA LEU A 269 -32.22 33.11 -22.47
C LEU A 269 -31.65 31.68 -22.39
N THR A 270 -32.03 30.87 -21.39
CA THR A 270 -31.67 29.45 -21.24
C THR A 270 -32.55 28.52 -22.10
N ARG A 271 -33.20 29.06 -23.14
CA ARG A 271 -33.95 28.27 -24.13
C ARG A 271 -33.04 27.73 -25.24
N GLU A 272 -31.80 28.20 -25.33
CA GLU A 272 -30.74 27.43 -25.98
C GLU A 272 -30.28 26.33 -25.00
N ARG A 273 -30.28 25.09 -25.50
CA ARG A 273 -30.19 23.87 -24.70
C ARG A 273 -28.73 23.56 -24.38
N GLU A 274 -28.19 24.22 -23.37
CA GLU A 274 -26.95 23.78 -22.70
C GLU A 274 -27.24 22.51 -21.90
N GLU A 275 -27.23 21.38 -22.60
CA GLU A 275 -27.17 20.05 -22.01
C GLU A 275 -25.70 19.63 -21.83
N GLU A 276 -24.93 20.45 -21.13
CA GLU A 276 -23.68 20.01 -20.49
C GLU A 276 -24.05 19.15 -19.27
N VAL A 277 -24.64 17.99 -19.55
CA VAL A 277 -24.54 16.86 -18.63
C VAL A 277 -23.17 16.26 -18.89
N GLU A 278 -22.24 16.54 -17.99
CA GLU A 278 -21.01 15.77 -17.84
C GLU A 278 -21.42 14.31 -17.56
N ARG A 279 -21.64 13.54 -18.63
CA ARG A 279 -21.87 12.10 -18.55
C ARG A 279 -20.51 11.47 -18.36
N ASP A 280 -20.17 11.32 -17.09
CA ASP A 280 -18.89 10.78 -16.64
C ASP A 280 -18.55 9.46 -17.35
N ILE A 281 -17.30 9.40 -17.78
CA ILE A 281 -16.43 8.22 -17.73
C ILE A 281 -17.11 6.92 -18.20
N PHE A 282 -16.91 6.61 -19.48
CA PHE A 282 -17.11 5.23 -19.96
C PHE A 282 -16.08 4.32 -19.26
N GLU A 283 -16.55 3.38 -18.45
CA GLU A 283 -15.72 2.33 -17.79
C GLU A 283 -15.13 1.34 -18.82
N TYR A 284 -15.78 1.21 -19.99
CA TYR A 284 -15.35 0.39 -21.12
C TYR A 284 -15.48 1.16 -22.43
N CYS A 285 -14.54 0.98 -23.35
CA CYS A 285 -14.54 1.65 -24.64
C CYS A 285 -15.72 1.17 -25.52
N PRO A 286 -16.67 2.05 -25.91
CA PRO A 286 -17.88 1.63 -26.64
C PRO A 286 -17.63 1.13 -28.07
N ALA A 287 -16.37 1.11 -28.54
CA ALA A 287 -15.97 0.60 -29.84
C ALA A 287 -15.29 -0.78 -29.78
N CYS A 288 -14.81 -1.24 -28.61
CA CYS A 288 -14.07 -2.50 -28.48
C CYS A 288 -14.21 -3.21 -27.12
N ASP A 289 -15.04 -2.70 -26.21
CA ASP A 289 -15.25 -3.18 -24.83
C ASP A 289 -13.96 -3.38 -24.01
N GLY A 290 -12.88 -2.68 -24.36
CA GLY A 290 -11.66 -2.62 -23.55
C GLY A 290 -11.85 -1.71 -22.33
N GLU A 291 -11.37 -2.14 -21.17
CA GLU A 291 -11.40 -1.36 -19.91
C GLU A 291 -10.73 0.01 -20.10
N LEU A 292 -11.28 1.03 -19.43
CA LEU A 292 -10.77 2.40 -19.46
C LEU A 292 -10.63 2.94 -18.02
N GLU A 293 -9.47 3.49 -17.69
CA GLU A 293 -9.22 4.16 -16.40
C GLU A 293 -9.95 5.52 -16.28
N GLY A 294 -10.67 5.93 -17.33
CA GLY A 294 -11.64 7.02 -17.31
C GLY A 294 -11.13 8.43 -17.58
N THR A 295 -9.81 8.64 -17.58
CA THR A 295 -9.18 9.94 -17.91
C THR A 295 -8.71 10.05 -19.37
N GLU A 296 -8.85 8.99 -20.16
CA GLU A 296 -8.27 8.89 -21.49
C GLU A 296 -9.12 9.56 -22.58
N ASP A 297 -8.53 10.54 -23.30
CA ASP A 297 -9.16 11.16 -24.47
C ASP A 297 -9.29 10.21 -25.69
N ARG A 298 -8.50 9.12 -25.70
CA ARG A 298 -8.40 8.14 -26.79
C ARG A 298 -8.11 6.75 -26.23
N CYS A 299 -8.91 5.75 -26.60
CA CYS A 299 -8.78 4.38 -26.06
C CYS A 299 -7.44 3.72 -26.47
N PRO A 300 -6.70 3.10 -25.53
CA PRO A 300 -5.41 2.44 -25.81
C PRO A 300 -5.57 1.17 -26.65
N HIS A 301 -6.69 0.44 -26.51
CA HIS A 301 -6.92 -0.84 -27.19
C HIS A 301 -7.25 -0.70 -28.69
N CYS A 302 -8.03 0.31 -29.09
CA CYS A 302 -8.50 0.47 -30.47
C CYS A 302 -8.18 1.84 -31.10
N SER A 303 -7.58 2.76 -30.33
CA SER A 303 -7.26 4.12 -30.75
C SER A 303 -8.49 4.98 -31.13
N PHE A 304 -9.67 4.64 -30.63
CA PHE A 304 -10.91 5.39 -30.84
C PHE A 304 -10.93 6.71 -30.04
N ASN A 305 -11.41 7.79 -30.65
CA ASN A 305 -11.41 9.13 -30.03
C ASN A 305 -12.61 9.32 -29.08
N LEU A 306 -12.42 8.95 -27.82
CA LEU A 306 -13.40 9.06 -26.74
C LEU A 306 -13.85 10.52 -26.53
N LYS A 307 -12.92 11.48 -26.59
CA LYS A 307 -13.20 12.92 -26.50
C LYS A 307 -14.24 13.40 -27.52
N LYS A 308 -14.19 12.87 -28.75
CA LYS A 308 -15.13 13.24 -29.81
C LYS A 308 -16.47 12.53 -29.65
N ALA A 309 -16.45 11.27 -29.20
CA ALA A 309 -17.66 10.52 -28.90
C ALA A 309 -18.45 11.09 -27.71
N ARG A 310 -17.78 11.73 -26.74
CA ARG A 310 -18.42 12.47 -25.63
C ARG A 310 -19.08 13.79 -26.07
N ASN A 311 -18.70 14.35 -27.22
CA ASN A 311 -19.10 15.71 -27.61
C ASN A 311 -20.03 15.77 -28.85
N GLN A 312 -20.29 14.65 -29.54
CA GLN A 312 -21.13 14.61 -30.76
C GLN A 312 -22.06 13.39 -30.74
N PHE A 313 -23.38 13.64 -30.64
CA PHE A 313 -24.42 12.62 -30.58
C PHE A 313 -25.58 12.92 -31.54
N HIS A 314 -26.18 11.85 -32.07
CA HIS A 314 -27.46 11.85 -32.79
C HIS A 314 -28.48 10.96 -32.08
N ALA A 315 -29.76 11.14 -32.38
CA ALA A 315 -30.81 10.23 -31.93
C ALA A 315 -30.87 9.01 -32.85
N CYS A 316 -30.85 7.81 -32.27
CA CYS A 316 -30.89 6.56 -33.03
C CYS A 316 -32.19 6.44 -33.83
N HIS A 317 -32.09 6.11 -35.12
CA HIS A 317 -33.28 6.01 -35.97
C HIS A 317 -34.26 4.88 -35.56
N ALA A 318 -33.77 3.86 -34.85
CA ALA A 318 -34.57 2.70 -34.44
C ALA A 318 -35.23 2.85 -33.05
N CYS A 319 -34.49 3.35 -32.04
CA CYS A 319 -34.97 3.44 -30.65
C CYS A 319 -35.13 4.88 -30.12
N GLY A 320 -34.60 5.90 -30.81
CA GLY A 320 -34.65 7.30 -30.36
C GLY A 320 -33.64 7.70 -29.29
N GLU A 321 -32.88 6.76 -28.72
CA GLU A 321 -31.83 7.03 -27.73
C GLU A 321 -30.64 7.79 -28.33
N THR A 322 -29.93 8.58 -27.51
CA THR A 322 -28.75 9.33 -27.95
C THR A 322 -27.53 8.43 -28.09
N VAL A 323 -26.91 8.45 -29.28
CA VAL A 323 -25.75 7.61 -29.65
C VAL A 323 -24.66 8.50 -30.27
N PRO A 324 -23.38 8.32 -29.92
CA PRO A 324 -22.26 9.02 -30.54
C PRO A 324 -22.21 8.91 -32.07
N ASP A 325 -21.87 10.01 -32.76
CA ASP A 325 -21.81 10.12 -34.23
C ASP A 325 -20.75 9.23 -34.89
N LEU A 326 -19.83 8.66 -34.10
CA LEU A 326 -18.77 7.78 -34.57
C LEU A 326 -19.13 6.28 -34.48
N MET A 327 -20.31 5.92 -33.98
CA MET A 327 -20.72 4.52 -33.86
C MET A 327 -21.65 4.07 -35.00
N GLU A 328 -21.20 3.06 -35.74
CA GLU A 328 -21.99 2.42 -36.81
C GLU A 328 -23.13 1.55 -36.29
N ASN A 329 -23.13 1.15 -35.00
CA ASN A 329 -24.20 0.37 -34.37
C ASN A 329 -24.68 1.06 -33.09
N CYS A 330 -25.98 1.00 -32.79
CA CYS A 330 -26.53 1.53 -31.54
C CYS A 330 -26.26 0.56 -30.35
N PRO A 331 -25.60 0.99 -29.26
CA PRO A 331 -25.36 0.13 -28.08
C PRO A 331 -26.64 -0.41 -27.44
N TYR A 332 -27.74 0.36 -27.47
CA TYR A 332 -28.98 0.03 -26.77
C TYR A 332 -29.91 -0.92 -27.55
N CYS A 333 -29.77 -1.02 -28.89
CA CYS A 333 -30.67 -1.84 -29.71
C CYS A 333 -29.99 -2.66 -30.81
N GLY A 334 -28.67 -2.56 -30.97
CA GLY A 334 -27.89 -3.29 -31.98
C GLY A 334 -28.15 -2.89 -33.44
N ALA A 335 -29.01 -1.89 -33.70
CA ALA A 335 -29.33 -1.46 -35.05
C ALA A 335 -28.16 -0.71 -35.70
N GLN A 336 -27.84 -1.07 -36.94
CA GLN A 336 -26.82 -0.41 -37.75
C GLN A 336 -27.31 0.97 -38.23
N GLN A 337 -26.42 1.97 -38.19
CA GLN A 337 -26.70 3.37 -38.46
C GLN A 337 -25.73 3.93 -39.51
N ASP A 338 -26.23 4.78 -40.41
CA ASP A 338 -25.41 5.40 -41.47
C ASP A 338 -24.73 6.68 -40.97
N VAL A 339 -23.56 6.50 -40.35
CA VAL A 339 -22.70 7.59 -39.87
C VAL A 339 -22.24 8.53 -40.99
N SER A 340 -22.30 8.12 -42.26
CA SER A 340 -21.80 8.93 -43.38
C SER A 340 -22.61 10.19 -43.66
N SER A 341 -23.86 10.25 -43.17
CA SER A 341 -24.75 11.40 -43.34
C SER A 341 -24.44 12.57 -42.39
N PHE A 342 -23.74 12.33 -41.29
CA PHE A 342 -23.38 13.34 -40.28
C PHE A 342 -22.05 14.07 -40.56
N PHE A 343 -21.24 13.57 -41.51
CA PHE A 343 -20.01 14.23 -41.93
C PHE A 343 -20.22 15.06 -43.21
N GLU A 344 -20.05 16.39 -43.12
CA GLU A 344 -20.06 17.24 -44.31
C GLU A 344 -18.98 16.81 -45.31
N ARG A 345 -19.41 16.25 -46.44
CA ARG A 345 -18.55 15.83 -47.54
C ARG A 345 -17.93 17.07 -48.20
N ARG A 346 -16.78 17.50 -47.70
CA ARG A 346 -16.00 18.62 -48.27
C ARG A 346 -15.83 18.43 -49.78
N GLU A 347 -16.43 19.32 -50.57
CA GLU A 347 -16.22 19.32 -52.02
C GLU A 347 -14.74 19.54 -52.32
N ARG A 348 -14.16 18.62 -53.10
CA ARG A 348 -12.76 18.65 -53.48
C ARG A 348 -12.51 19.85 -54.39
N ARG A 349 -12.06 20.98 -53.81
CA ARG A 349 -11.66 22.17 -54.56
C ARG A 349 -10.62 21.77 -55.60
N GLU A 350 -11.00 21.85 -56.87
CA GLU A 350 -10.08 21.62 -57.99
C GLU A 350 -8.93 22.64 -57.92
N PRO A 351 -7.67 22.21 -58.10
CA PRO A 351 -6.53 23.11 -58.00
C PRO A 351 -6.57 24.13 -59.14
N ARG A 352 -6.90 25.38 -58.81
CA ARG A 352 -6.74 26.51 -59.73
C ARG A 352 -5.26 26.66 -60.05
N GLN A 353 -4.88 26.43 -61.31
CA GLN A 353 -3.56 26.77 -61.80
C GLN A 353 -3.35 28.29 -61.73
N ALA A 354 -2.69 28.76 -60.67
CA ALA A 354 -2.06 30.06 -60.62
C ALA A 354 -0.61 29.91 -61.10
N VAL A 355 -0.20 30.75 -62.05
CA VAL A 355 1.16 30.74 -62.62
C VAL A 355 2.15 31.14 -61.53
N LYS A 356 3.23 30.38 -61.38
CA LYS A 356 4.34 30.73 -60.49
C LYS A 356 5.09 31.93 -61.07
N GLU A 357 5.18 33.02 -60.32
CA GLU A 357 6.13 34.10 -60.55
C GLU A 357 7.36 33.82 -59.68
N GLU A 358 8.53 33.64 -60.29
CA GLU A 358 9.76 33.28 -59.59
C GLU A 358 10.37 34.52 -58.94
N VAL A 359 10.21 34.65 -57.63
CA VAL A 359 10.96 35.60 -56.81
C VAL A 359 12.11 34.85 -56.15
N ALA A 360 13.34 35.17 -56.53
CA ALA A 360 14.53 34.58 -55.92
C ALA A 360 14.76 35.14 -54.52
N LEU A 361 14.78 34.27 -53.51
CA LEU A 361 15.37 34.57 -52.20
C LEU A 361 16.90 34.37 -52.27
N PRO A 362 17.68 35.16 -51.50
CA PRO A 362 19.12 34.95 -51.38
C PRO A 362 19.44 33.66 -50.61
N GLU A 363 20.63 33.11 -50.83
CA GLU A 363 21.13 31.92 -50.14
C GLU A 363 21.37 32.23 -48.64
N GLU A 364 20.68 31.51 -47.76
CA GLU A 364 20.98 31.46 -46.32
C GLU A 364 21.99 30.32 -46.06
N ASP A 365 22.95 30.57 -45.16
CA ASP A 365 24.08 29.68 -44.91
C ASP A 365 23.67 28.54 -43.97
N GLU A 366 23.67 27.30 -44.46
CA GLU A 366 23.21 26.09 -43.75
C GLU A 366 24.10 25.70 -42.53
N ASN A 367 25.03 26.58 -42.10
CA ASN A 367 26.00 26.34 -41.03
C ASN A 367 25.83 27.26 -39.80
N GLU A 368 24.75 28.04 -39.68
CA GLU A 368 24.48 28.80 -38.45
C GLU A 368 23.96 27.87 -37.33
N ILE A 369 24.87 27.45 -36.45
CA ILE A 369 24.54 26.73 -35.22
C ILE A 369 23.82 27.71 -34.28
N VAL A 370 22.49 27.59 -34.20
CA VAL A 370 21.66 28.34 -33.25
C VAL A 370 21.97 27.86 -31.82
N THR A 371 22.89 28.52 -31.14
CA THR A 371 23.15 28.29 -29.72
C THR A 371 22.07 28.95 -28.88
N GLY A 372 21.15 28.15 -28.35
CA GLY A 372 20.14 28.62 -27.40
C GLY A 372 20.79 29.18 -26.14
N THR A 373 20.71 30.49 -25.92
CA THR A 373 21.36 31.18 -24.80
C THR A 373 20.55 31.07 -23.49
N GLN A 374 20.31 29.85 -23.03
CA GLN A 374 19.97 29.59 -21.63
C GLN A 374 21.08 28.70 -21.05
N ASN A 375 21.81 29.23 -20.07
CA ASN A 375 22.83 28.46 -19.37
C ASN A 375 22.13 27.36 -18.58
N PHE A 376 22.37 26.09 -18.93
CA PHE A 376 21.88 24.96 -18.13
C PHE A 376 22.29 25.10 -16.66
N ALA A 377 23.50 25.59 -16.38
CA ALA A 377 24.00 25.89 -15.04
C ALA A 377 23.11 26.86 -14.24
N ASP A 378 22.52 27.90 -14.87
CA ASP A 378 21.63 28.84 -14.16
C ASP A 378 20.26 28.19 -13.84
N ALA A 379 19.74 27.35 -14.74
CA ALA A 379 18.49 26.62 -14.53
C ALA A 379 18.62 25.51 -13.48
N VAL A 380 19.69 24.69 -13.54
CA VAL A 380 19.97 23.62 -12.57
C VAL A 380 20.15 24.17 -11.16
N LYS A 381 20.79 25.34 -11.04
CA LYS A 381 20.95 26.05 -9.77
C LYS A 381 19.64 26.58 -9.19
N GLU A 382 18.64 26.88 -10.02
CA GLU A 382 17.29 27.24 -9.55
C GLU A 382 16.55 26.04 -8.94
N PHE A 383 16.85 24.81 -9.38
CA PHE A 383 16.39 23.56 -8.77
C PHE A 383 17.20 23.13 -7.53
N GLY A 384 18.26 23.86 -7.17
CA GLY A 384 19.00 23.66 -5.92
C GLY A 384 20.13 22.63 -5.98
N PHE A 385 20.56 22.23 -7.18
CA PHE A 385 21.72 21.37 -7.40
C PHE A 385 22.92 22.20 -7.86
N ASP A 386 24.11 21.85 -7.38
CA ASP A 386 25.37 22.45 -7.80
C ASP A 386 25.99 21.61 -8.94
N GLU A 387 26.51 22.26 -9.98
CA GLU A 387 27.02 21.64 -11.23
C GLU A 387 28.09 20.57 -10.96
N GLU A 388 29.07 20.87 -10.11
CA GLU A 388 30.14 19.94 -9.71
C GLU A 388 29.60 18.67 -9.04
N HIS A 389 28.49 18.75 -8.31
CA HIS A 389 27.91 17.57 -7.63
C HIS A 389 27.16 16.66 -8.61
N LEU A 390 26.46 17.25 -9.60
CA LEU A 390 25.80 16.48 -10.65
C LEU A 390 26.81 15.83 -11.60
N GLU A 391 27.91 16.51 -11.96
CA GLU A 391 28.99 15.88 -12.72
C GLU A 391 29.61 14.69 -11.95
N GLU A 392 29.90 14.85 -10.65
CA GLU A 392 30.40 13.75 -9.82
C GLU A 392 29.41 12.57 -9.69
N GLU A 393 28.10 12.82 -9.49
CA GLU A 393 27.10 11.74 -9.44
C GLU A 393 26.92 11.06 -10.81
N TRP A 394 26.95 11.81 -11.91
CA TRP A 394 26.80 11.25 -13.26
C TRP A 394 28.02 10.42 -13.67
N ASP A 395 29.24 10.90 -13.44
CA ASP A 395 30.46 10.14 -13.71
C ASP A 395 30.49 8.84 -12.88
N THR A 396 30.14 8.92 -11.58
CA THR A 396 30.07 7.75 -10.70
C THR A 396 29.01 6.74 -11.16
N ASN A 397 27.84 7.21 -11.60
CA ASN A 397 26.75 6.35 -12.04
C ASN A 397 26.99 5.75 -13.44
N ILE A 398 27.71 6.46 -14.31
CA ILE A 398 28.20 5.92 -15.59
C ILE A 398 29.27 4.86 -15.35
N GLU A 399 30.26 5.10 -14.49
CA GLU A 399 31.29 4.10 -14.16
C GLU A 399 30.67 2.84 -13.54
N ALA A 400 29.67 2.99 -12.66
CA ALA A 400 28.91 1.87 -12.11
C ALA A 400 28.10 1.11 -13.18
N ALA A 401 27.43 1.82 -14.10
CA ALA A 401 26.66 1.20 -15.17
C ALA A 401 27.55 0.50 -16.21
N GLU A 402 28.70 1.07 -16.57
CA GLU A 402 29.68 0.43 -17.46
C GLU A 402 30.26 -0.83 -16.82
N ALA A 403 30.58 -0.81 -15.52
CA ALA A 403 31.03 -1.99 -14.78
C ALA A 403 29.96 -3.08 -14.67
N GLU A 404 28.68 -2.74 -14.50
CA GLU A 404 27.58 -3.72 -14.51
C GLU A 404 27.38 -4.32 -15.91
N VAL A 405 27.45 -3.50 -16.97
CA VAL A 405 27.34 -3.95 -18.36
C VAL A 405 28.52 -4.85 -18.75
N GLU A 406 29.75 -4.53 -18.36
CA GLU A 406 30.93 -5.38 -18.57
C GLU A 406 30.78 -6.71 -17.82
N ALA A 407 30.38 -6.68 -16.53
CA ALA A 407 30.11 -7.90 -15.76
C ALA A 407 28.91 -8.73 -16.27
N ALA A 408 27.96 -8.12 -16.98
CA ALA A 408 26.87 -8.82 -17.66
C ALA A 408 27.32 -9.42 -19.00
N TYR A 409 28.18 -8.71 -19.74
CA TYR A 409 28.79 -9.18 -20.97
C TYR A 409 29.73 -10.37 -20.71
N ASP A 410 30.60 -10.26 -19.72
CA ASP A 410 31.50 -11.34 -19.29
C ASP A 410 30.74 -12.58 -18.86
N ARG A 411 29.62 -12.46 -18.11
CA ARG A 411 28.77 -13.63 -17.78
C ARG A 411 28.17 -14.30 -19.00
N ARG A 412 27.74 -13.53 -20.01
CA ARG A 412 27.19 -14.07 -21.27
C ARG A 412 28.26 -14.78 -22.09
N TYR A 413 29.44 -14.16 -22.18
CA TYR A 413 30.51 -14.58 -23.08
C TYR A 413 31.44 -15.62 -22.44
N ALA A 414 31.49 -15.74 -21.11
CA ALA A 414 32.18 -16.82 -20.42
C ALA A 414 31.59 -18.20 -20.76
N ASP A 415 30.26 -18.32 -20.84
CA ASP A 415 29.59 -19.56 -21.25
C ASP A 415 29.83 -19.88 -22.74
N GLU A 416 29.89 -18.87 -23.62
CA GLU A 416 30.25 -19.07 -25.04
C GLU A 416 31.72 -19.46 -25.22
N ILE A 417 32.67 -18.78 -24.57
CA ILE A 417 34.10 -19.14 -24.60
C ILE A 417 34.31 -20.55 -24.01
N ALA A 418 33.67 -20.88 -22.88
CA ALA A 418 33.77 -22.20 -22.27
C ALA A 418 33.18 -23.30 -23.17
N MET A 419 32.20 -23.00 -24.02
CA MET A 419 31.72 -23.93 -25.05
C MET A 419 32.63 -23.99 -26.28
N GLU A 420 33.29 -22.91 -26.71
CA GLU A 420 34.23 -22.95 -27.86
C GLU A 420 35.53 -23.70 -27.56
N ASP A 421 36.03 -23.68 -26.31
CA ASP A 421 37.27 -24.39 -25.92
C ASP A 421 37.04 -25.89 -25.55
N MET A 422 35.80 -26.37 -25.47
CA MET A 422 35.50 -27.79 -25.20
C MET A 422 35.53 -28.66 -26.46
N THR A 423 35.91 -29.94 -26.30
CA THR A 423 35.91 -30.89 -27.42
C THR A 423 34.50 -31.34 -27.80
N GLU A 424 34.33 -31.82 -29.05
CA GLU A 424 33.01 -32.19 -29.60
C GLU A 424 32.28 -33.27 -28.77
N GLU A 425 33.03 -34.19 -28.13
CA GLU A 425 32.47 -35.20 -27.20
C GLU A 425 32.04 -34.60 -25.85
N GLU A 426 32.74 -33.58 -25.33
CA GLU A 426 32.39 -32.90 -24.07
C GLU A 426 31.19 -31.97 -24.24
N LEU A 427 31.07 -31.33 -25.41
CA LEU A 427 29.98 -30.43 -25.76
C LEU A 427 28.63 -31.19 -25.93
N GLU A 428 28.68 -32.46 -26.36
CA GLU A 428 27.51 -33.32 -26.43
C GLU A 428 27.03 -33.75 -25.03
N ALA A 429 27.96 -34.09 -24.11
CA ALA A 429 27.64 -34.39 -22.71
C ALA A 429 27.08 -33.17 -21.94
N TYR A 430 27.61 -31.96 -22.18
CA TYR A 430 27.08 -30.74 -21.56
C TYR A 430 25.64 -30.43 -22.02
N LYS A 431 25.35 -30.63 -23.32
CA LYS A 431 23.99 -30.51 -23.86
C LYS A 431 23.01 -31.55 -23.31
N GLU A 432 23.47 -32.75 -22.98
CA GLU A 432 22.64 -33.77 -22.32
C GLU A 432 22.37 -33.43 -20.85
N GLN A 433 23.29 -32.75 -20.17
CA GLN A 433 23.13 -32.34 -18.77
C GLN A 433 22.22 -31.12 -18.58
N VAL A 434 22.23 -30.15 -19.52
CA VAL A 434 21.35 -28.97 -19.48
C VAL A 434 19.98 -29.28 -20.10
N THR A 435 19.22 -30.16 -19.45
CA THR A 435 17.79 -30.32 -19.76
C THR A 435 16.98 -29.24 -19.05
N THR A 436 16.35 -28.36 -19.83
CA THR A 436 15.27 -27.51 -19.30
C THR A 436 14.12 -28.40 -18.82
N THR A 437 13.46 -28.00 -17.73
CA THR A 437 12.51 -28.81 -16.94
C THR A 437 11.18 -29.16 -17.63
N LEU A 438 11.12 -29.03 -18.95
CA LEU A 438 9.98 -29.36 -19.82
C LEU A 438 10.23 -30.54 -20.78
N SER A 439 11.48 -30.98 -20.98
CA SER A 439 11.81 -32.03 -21.96
C SER A 439 11.94 -33.44 -21.36
N ALA A 440 12.15 -33.57 -20.05
CA ALA A 440 12.43 -34.85 -19.36
C ALA A 440 11.22 -35.80 -19.18
N ARG A 441 10.13 -35.61 -19.95
CA ARG A 441 8.92 -36.47 -19.92
C ARG A 441 8.49 -36.96 -21.31
N ARG A 442 9.41 -37.00 -22.29
CA ARG A 442 9.06 -37.40 -23.66
C ARG A 442 10.06 -38.34 -24.36
N SER A 443 10.35 -39.45 -23.70
CA SER A 443 10.76 -40.70 -24.36
C SER A 443 10.17 -41.89 -23.60
N ASP A 444 9.71 -42.89 -24.35
CA ASP A 444 9.25 -44.21 -23.88
C ASP A 444 7.94 -44.29 -23.07
N ASP A 445 6.86 -43.71 -23.61
CA ASP A 445 5.59 -44.46 -23.73
C ASP A 445 4.65 -43.79 -24.75
N VAL A 446 4.31 -44.49 -25.85
CA VAL A 446 3.23 -44.09 -26.76
C VAL A 446 1.95 -44.75 -26.28
N GLN A 447 1.33 -44.15 -25.27
CA GLN A 447 -0.06 -44.43 -24.93
C GLN A 447 -0.94 -43.49 -25.76
N ASP A 448 -1.74 -44.07 -26.65
CA ASP A 448 -2.71 -43.31 -27.45
C ASP A 448 -3.69 -42.58 -26.51
N LEU A 449 -4.09 -41.36 -26.87
CA LEU A 449 -5.06 -40.58 -26.09
C LEU A 449 -6.36 -41.37 -25.81
N ASP A 450 -6.75 -42.23 -26.75
CA ASP A 450 -7.92 -43.10 -26.63
C ASP A 450 -7.77 -44.17 -25.53
N SER A 451 -6.56 -44.66 -25.22
CA SER A 451 -6.38 -45.61 -24.11
C SER A 451 -6.56 -44.93 -22.76
N ILE A 452 -6.01 -43.73 -22.60
CA ILE A 452 -6.14 -42.90 -21.38
C ILE A 452 -7.60 -42.45 -21.17
N LEU A 453 -8.31 -42.11 -22.26
CA LEU A 453 -9.74 -41.77 -22.20
C LEU A 453 -10.61 -42.98 -21.87
N SER A 454 -10.27 -44.18 -22.38
CA SER A 454 -11.03 -45.40 -22.06
C SER A 454 -10.83 -45.92 -20.63
N GLU A 455 -9.68 -45.63 -20.00
CA GLU A 455 -9.42 -45.99 -18.60
C GLU A 455 -10.17 -45.08 -17.60
N LYS A 456 -10.48 -43.83 -17.99
CA LYS A 456 -11.11 -42.83 -17.11
C LYS A 456 -12.64 -42.72 -17.19
N GLY A 457 -13.30 -43.56 -17.98
CA GLY A 457 -14.76 -43.63 -18.06
C GLY A 457 -15.41 -42.60 -19.01
N GLU A 458 -16.73 -42.71 -19.18
CA GLU A 458 -17.46 -41.95 -20.21
C GLU A 458 -17.44 -40.43 -19.98
N LEU A 459 -17.00 -39.68 -20.99
CA LEU A 459 -17.09 -38.22 -21.03
C LEU A 459 -18.55 -37.77 -21.07
N LYS A 460 -19.11 -37.43 -19.90
CA LYS A 460 -20.46 -36.87 -19.79
C LYS A 460 -20.46 -35.43 -20.31
N SER A 461 -21.03 -35.22 -21.51
CA SER A 461 -21.16 -33.86 -22.06
C SER A 461 -22.33 -33.11 -21.39
N LEU A 462 -22.12 -31.83 -21.06
CA LEU A 462 -23.09 -30.95 -20.39
C LEU A 462 -24.39 -30.66 -21.19
N ALA A 463 -24.56 -31.24 -22.39
CA ALA A 463 -25.67 -30.95 -23.29
C ALA A 463 -26.88 -31.88 -23.14
N GLU A 464 -26.78 -33.00 -22.41
CA GLU A 464 -27.83 -34.05 -22.39
C GLU A 464 -28.64 -34.20 -21.09
N GLU A 465 -28.43 -33.36 -20.06
CA GLU A 465 -29.33 -33.37 -18.90
C GLU A 465 -30.45 -32.34 -19.01
N THR A 466 -31.66 -32.84 -19.27
CA THR A 466 -32.92 -32.09 -19.21
C THR A 466 -33.37 -31.88 -17.76
N GLY A 467 -32.57 -31.15 -16.99
CA GLY A 467 -32.84 -30.76 -15.60
C GLY A 467 -32.72 -29.24 -15.45
N GLU A 468 -33.72 -28.61 -14.84
CA GLU A 468 -33.69 -27.17 -14.56
C GLU A 468 -32.52 -26.85 -13.62
N LEU A 469 -31.72 -25.83 -13.94
CA LEU A 469 -30.59 -25.34 -13.14
C LEU A 469 -31.09 -24.72 -11.82
N SER A 470 -31.45 -25.59 -10.87
CA SER A 470 -31.75 -25.23 -9.49
C SER A 470 -30.45 -25.10 -8.69
N ALA A 471 -30.41 -24.14 -7.76
CA ALA A 471 -29.21 -23.70 -7.04
C ALA A 471 -28.72 -24.70 -5.97
N SER A 472 -28.55 -25.97 -6.32
CA SER A 472 -28.27 -27.08 -5.40
C SER A 472 -27.34 -28.10 -6.05
N ASP A 473 -26.17 -27.64 -6.50
CA ASP A 473 -25.16 -28.41 -7.24
C ASP A 473 -24.34 -29.34 -6.33
N ALA A 474 -25.06 -30.11 -5.50
CA ALA A 474 -24.48 -30.96 -4.47
C ALA A 474 -23.67 -32.14 -5.06
N ALA A 475 -24.10 -32.68 -6.20
CA ALA A 475 -23.46 -33.81 -6.86
C ALA A 475 -22.08 -33.45 -7.46
N ILE A 476 -21.92 -32.26 -8.03
CA ILE A 476 -20.62 -31.79 -8.54
C ILE A 476 -19.67 -31.49 -7.36
N ARG A 477 -20.19 -30.97 -6.23
CA ARG A 477 -19.40 -30.79 -5.01
C ARG A 477 -18.96 -32.11 -4.36
N GLU A 478 -19.84 -33.10 -4.29
CA GLU A 478 -19.51 -34.45 -3.79
C GLU A 478 -18.35 -35.06 -4.59
N GLN A 479 -18.41 -34.99 -5.93
CA GLN A 479 -17.34 -35.46 -6.80
C GLN A 479 -16.04 -34.65 -6.67
N LEU A 480 -16.12 -33.33 -6.43
CA LEU A 480 -14.94 -32.51 -6.15
C LEU A 480 -14.24 -32.96 -4.87
N PHE A 481 -14.98 -33.18 -3.77
CA PHE A 481 -14.41 -33.66 -2.50
C PHE A 481 -13.82 -35.07 -2.63
N GLU A 482 -14.46 -35.97 -3.39
CA GLU A 482 -13.95 -37.31 -3.67
C GLU A 482 -12.65 -37.31 -4.52
N ILE A 483 -12.47 -36.28 -5.36
CA ILE A 483 -11.25 -36.08 -6.17
C ILE A 483 -10.14 -35.36 -5.40
N THR A 484 -10.46 -34.38 -4.54
CA THR A 484 -9.46 -33.61 -3.78
C THR A 484 -9.05 -34.26 -2.46
N GLY A 485 -9.88 -35.16 -1.91
CA GLY A 485 -9.64 -35.80 -0.62
C GLY A 485 -9.88 -34.88 0.59
N GLU A 486 -10.72 -33.86 0.42
CA GLU A 486 -11.02 -32.84 1.45
C GLU A 486 -12.39 -33.11 2.11
N ASP A 487 -12.44 -33.15 3.45
CA ASP A 487 -13.68 -33.33 4.23
C ASP A 487 -14.56 -32.06 4.20
N GLY A 488 -15.22 -31.83 3.06
CA GLY A 488 -16.16 -30.72 2.86
C GLY A 488 -17.60 -31.02 3.28
N VAL A 489 -18.35 -29.98 3.66
CA VAL A 489 -19.74 -30.09 4.13
C VAL A 489 -20.72 -30.03 2.96
N LEU A 490 -21.64 -30.99 2.87
CA LEU A 490 -22.63 -31.06 1.78
C LEU A 490 -23.85 -30.15 2.01
N PRO A 491 -24.48 -29.60 0.95
CA PRO A 491 -25.70 -28.80 1.08
C PRO A 491 -26.85 -29.60 1.73
N GLY A 492 -27.22 -29.23 2.96
CA GLY A 492 -28.27 -29.88 3.75
C GLY A 492 -27.76 -30.58 5.03
N GLU A 493 -26.45 -30.72 5.19
CA GLU A 493 -25.84 -31.24 6.41
C GLU A 493 -25.83 -30.19 7.54
N LYS A 494 -26.29 -30.57 8.74
CA LYS A 494 -26.43 -29.65 9.88
C LYS A 494 -25.17 -29.61 10.73
N VAL A 495 -24.32 -28.61 10.49
CA VAL A 495 -23.13 -28.34 11.31
C VAL A 495 -23.55 -27.73 12.66
N ASN A 496 -23.26 -28.42 13.76
CA ASN A 496 -23.40 -27.85 15.10
C ASN A 496 -22.17 -27.01 15.45
N ILE A 497 -22.19 -25.74 15.05
CA ILE A 497 -21.12 -24.79 15.37
C ILE A 497 -21.15 -24.48 16.88
N GLY A 498 -19.98 -24.58 17.52
CA GLY A 498 -19.80 -24.25 18.93
C GLY A 498 -20.21 -22.81 19.25
N MET A 499 -20.82 -22.60 20.40
CA MET A 499 -21.61 -21.40 20.70
C MET A 499 -20.76 -20.11 20.87
N SER A 500 -20.69 -19.29 19.82
CA SER A 500 -20.41 -17.85 19.91
C SER A 500 -21.01 -17.06 18.75
N LEU A 501 -22.17 -16.42 19.00
CA LEU A 501 -22.77 -15.31 18.25
C LEU A 501 -22.71 -15.38 16.71
N THR A 502 -23.70 -16.05 16.11
CA THR A 502 -23.99 -15.96 14.67
C THR A 502 -24.56 -14.58 14.30
N ASP A 503 -23.98 -13.98 13.27
CA ASP A 503 -24.49 -12.79 12.57
C ASP A 503 -25.91 -13.04 12.03
N SER A 504 -26.85 -12.13 12.31
CA SER A 504 -28.27 -12.27 11.96
C SER A 504 -28.64 -11.69 10.59
N SER A 505 -27.67 -11.43 9.72
CA SER A 505 -27.87 -10.85 8.39
C SER A 505 -28.15 -11.86 7.27
N PHE A 506 -28.00 -13.17 7.51
CA PHE A 506 -28.25 -14.20 6.49
C PHE A 506 -29.71 -14.67 6.47
N ALA A 507 -30.42 -14.37 5.38
CA ALA A 507 -31.82 -14.76 5.21
C ALA A 507 -31.98 -16.27 5.00
N GLY A 508 -32.56 -16.98 5.98
CA GLY A 508 -32.93 -18.39 5.82
C GLY A 508 -33.05 -19.23 7.10
N ASN A 509 -32.42 -18.81 8.21
CA ASN A 509 -32.49 -19.57 9.47
C ASN A 509 -33.79 -19.28 10.25
N GLU A 510 -34.63 -20.30 10.41
CA GLU A 510 -35.70 -20.30 11.40
C GLU A 510 -35.14 -20.45 12.82
N VAL A 511 -35.61 -19.61 13.76
CA VAL A 511 -35.13 -19.61 15.15
C VAL A 511 -36.17 -20.31 16.03
N SER A 512 -35.75 -21.32 16.79
CA SER A 512 -36.60 -21.94 17.81
C SER A 512 -36.69 -21.05 19.06
N GLU A 513 -37.90 -20.66 19.45
CA GLU A 513 -38.13 -19.80 20.62
C GLU A 513 -37.69 -20.49 21.92
N ALA A 514 -36.60 -20.02 22.51
CA ALA A 514 -36.15 -20.44 23.84
C ALA A 514 -36.62 -19.45 24.92
N THR A 515 -37.51 -19.90 25.81
CA THR A 515 -38.02 -19.09 26.92
C THR A 515 -36.94 -18.81 27.96
N ALA A 516 -36.44 -17.58 28.03
CA ALA A 516 -35.51 -17.14 29.06
C ALA A 516 -36.24 -16.89 30.39
N ASN A 517 -35.80 -17.57 31.46
CA ASN A 517 -36.28 -17.36 32.83
C ASN A 517 -35.24 -16.53 33.61
N PHE A 518 -35.57 -15.27 33.92
CA PHE A 518 -34.67 -14.36 34.63
C PHE A 518 -34.96 -14.35 36.14
N SER A 519 -34.11 -15.05 36.91
CA SER A 519 -34.02 -14.89 38.36
C SER A 519 -32.57 -15.07 38.81
N PHE A 520 -31.95 -13.99 39.29
CA PHE A 520 -30.62 -14.03 39.92
C PHE A 520 -30.79 -14.03 41.44
N ASP A 521 -30.13 -14.97 42.12
CA ASP A 521 -30.02 -14.98 43.58
C ASP A 521 -28.87 -14.07 44.04
N GLU A 522 -29.17 -13.07 44.86
CA GLU A 522 -28.16 -12.23 45.52
C GLU A 522 -27.59 -12.92 46.78
N LYS A 523 -26.26 -13.12 46.82
CA LYS A 523 -25.46 -13.16 48.08
C LYS A 523 -23.93 -13.14 47.88
N GLU A 524 -23.27 -12.42 48.78
CA GLU A 524 -21.82 -12.37 49.09
C GLU A 524 -20.94 -11.69 48.02
N GLU A 525 -20.55 -10.41 48.13
CA GLU A 525 -19.58 -9.75 49.07
C GLU A 525 -18.16 -10.39 49.04
N LYS A 526 -17.01 -9.67 49.03
CA LYS A 526 -16.67 -8.24 49.29
C LYS A 526 -15.26 -7.89 48.72
N PRO A 527 -14.86 -6.61 48.56
CA PRO A 527 -13.55 -6.19 48.04
C PRO A 527 -12.55 -5.70 49.12
N PRO A 528 -11.24 -5.55 48.81
CA PRO A 528 -10.27 -4.82 49.63
C PRO A 528 -10.10 -3.35 49.21
N ALA A 529 -9.51 -2.53 50.08
CA ALA A 529 -9.63 -1.07 50.06
C ALA A 529 -8.31 -0.29 49.92
N THR A 530 -8.46 1.01 49.60
CA THR A 530 -7.43 2.04 49.53
C THR A 530 -6.68 2.31 50.84
N ALA A 531 -5.41 2.73 50.76
CA ALA A 531 -4.69 3.42 51.84
C ALA A 531 -3.99 4.70 51.31
N LYS A 532 -3.87 5.72 52.17
CA LYS A 532 -3.25 7.04 51.88
C LYS A 532 -2.22 7.42 52.95
N ALA A 533 -1.30 8.31 52.58
CA ALA A 533 -0.47 9.20 53.43
C ALA A 533 0.76 8.55 54.12
N LYS A 534 1.91 9.25 54.33
CA LYS A 534 2.23 10.69 54.16
C LYS A 534 3.76 10.98 54.24
N ALA A 535 4.20 12.13 53.68
CA ALA A 535 5.31 13.02 54.12
C ALA A 535 6.77 12.48 54.12
N ASP A 536 7.84 13.23 53.86
CA ASP A 536 8.15 14.59 53.32
C ASP A 536 9.65 14.54 52.84
N GLY A 537 10.32 15.48 52.16
CA GLY A 537 10.04 16.87 51.74
C GLY A 537 11.28 17.52 51.06
N ASP A 538 11.46 18.84 51.23
CA ASP A 538 12.59 19.72 50.80
C ASP A 538 12.85 20.00 49.30
N ALA A 539 13.20 21.28 49.02
CA ALA A 539 13.52 21.87 47.71
C ALA A 539 14.95 22.51 47.74
N PRO A 540 15.55 23.00 46.63
CA PRO A 540 15.14 24.30 46.06
C PRO A 540 15.33 24.49 44.53
N ALA A 541 14.79 25.61 44.03
CA ALA A 541 14.79 25.99 42.62
C ALA A 541 16.14 26.48 42.04
N LYS A 542 16.28 26.42 40.71
CA LYS A 542 17.20 27.27 39.92
C LYS A 542 16.50 27.84 38.68
N ALA A 543 16.69 29.13 38.42
CA ALA A 543 16.16 29.84 37.27
C ALA A 543 17.27 30.23 36.27
N ARG A 544 16.92 30.31 34.97
CA ARG A 544 17.57 30.99 33.80
C ARG A 544 17.14 30.23 32.52
N LYS A 545 16.83 30.83 31.36
CA LYS A 545 16.93 32.20 30.82
C LYS A 545 15.82 32.39 29.75
N ALA A 546 15.46 33.64 29.42
CA ALA A 546 14.65 33.97 28.24
C ALA A 546 15.52 34.55 27.11
N VAL A 547 15.35 34.10 25.86
CA VAL A 547 15.96 34.71 24.65
C VAL A 547 15.05 34.62 23.41
N ARG A 548 14.56 35.80 23.00
CA ARG A 548 14.24 36.29 21.63
C ARG A 548 13.32 35.50 20.67
N ARG A 549 12.21 36.18 20.35
CA ARG A 549 11.44 36.09 19.09
C ARG A 549 12.30 36.45 17.86
N ARG A 550 11.96 35.89 16.69
CA ARG A 550 12.21 36.46 15.35
C ARG A 550 10.90 36.45 14.52
N PRO A 551 10.77 37.29 13.47
CA PRO A 551 9.47 37.79 13.02
C PRO A 551 8.79 37.01 11.90
N SER A 552 7.51 37.32 11.72
CA SER A 552 6.58 36.92 10.65
C SER A 552 7.16 37.01 9.23
N ARG A 553 6.88 35.98 8.41
CA ARG A 553 6.81 36.12 6.94
C ARG A 553 5.43 36.65 6.55
N GLN A 554 5.39 37.61 5.63
CA GLN A 554 4.17 38.09 4.97
C GLN A 554 3.82 37.20 3.76
N PRO A 555 2.55 37.17 3.33
CA PRO A 555 2.13 36.37 2.17
C PRO A 555 2.68 36.92 0.85
N LYS A 556 2.96 36.04 -0.10
CA LYS A 556 3.35 36.40 -1.47
C LYS A 556 2.12 36.32 -2.39
N LYS A 557 1.87 37.42 -3.10
CA LYS A 557 0.87 37.69 -4.15
C LYS A 557 0.39 36.47 -4.96
N GLU A 558 -0.91 36.47 -5.25
CA GLU A 558 -1.47 35.90 -6.48
C GLU A 558 -0.94 36.66 -7.73
N GLU A 559 -0.66 35.93 -8.80
CA GLU A 559 -0.53 36.47 -10.16
C GLU A 559 -1.73 36.00 -11.00
N ALA A 560 -2.20 36.87 -11.89
CA ALA A 560 -3.37 36.59 -12.73
C ALA A 560 -3.01 35.65 -13.90
N PRO A 561 -3.95 34.81 -14.38
CA PRO A 561 -3.70 33.97 -15.55
C PRO A 561 -3.45 34.82 -16.81
N ALA A 562 -2.49 34.40 -17.63
CA ALA A 562 -2.30 34.94 -18.96
C ALA A 562 -3.34 34.35 -19.92
N GLU A 563 -3.83 35.15 -20.88
CA GLU A 563 -4.70 34.66 -21.96
C GLU A 563 -3.88 33.77 -22.92
N THR A 564 -4.44 32.61 -23.29
CA THR A 564 -3.89 31.68 -24.29
C THR A 564 -4.88 31.49 -25.44
N ASP A 565 -4.36 31.32 -26.65
CA ASP A 565 -5.12 30.88 -27.83
C ASP A 565 -4.98 29.35 -27.98
N VAL A 566 -5.88 28.72 -28.74
CA VAL A 566 -5.88 27.26 -28.95
C VAL A 566 -5.45 26.90 -30.38
N CYS A 567 -4.48 26.00 -30.54
CA CYS A 567 -4.05 25.52 -31.85
C CYS A 567 -5.18 24.75 -32.57
N GLY A 568 -5.59 25.21 -33.75
CA GLY A 568 -6.67 24.59 -34.53
C GLY A 568 -6.39 23.20 -35.11
N ALA A 569 -5.16 22.68 -34.99
CA ALA A 569 -4.77 21.36 -35.48
C ALA A 569 -4.68 20.29 -34.37
N CYS A 570 -4.04 20.62 -33.23
CA CYS A 570 -3.84 19.68 -32.11
C CYS A 570 -4.47 20.10 -30.79
N GLY A 571 -5.12 21.27 -30.70
CA GLY A 571 -5.87 21.71 -29.52
C GLY A 571 -5.02 22.13 -28.32
N ALA A 572 -3.70 22.27 -28.48
CA ALA A 572 -2.82 22.75 -27.43
C ALA A 572 -2.94 24.27 -27.21
N ASP A 573 -2.82 24.70 -25.96
CA ASP A 573 -2.69 26.11 -25.59
C ASP A 573 -1.38 26.69 -26.15
N VAL A 574 -1.49 27.80 -26.87
CA VAL A 574 -0.39 28.58 -27.41
C VAL A 574 -0.49 30.03 -26.94
N PRO A 575 0.65 30.74 -26.78
CA PRO A 575 0.63 32.17 -26.50
C PRO A 575 -0.13 32.94 -27.60
N VAL A 576 -0.93 33.93 -27.21
CA VAL A 576 -1.69 34.77 -28.16
C VAL A 576 -0.74 35.38 -29.20
N GLY A 577 -0.94 35.00 -30.48
CA GLY A 577 -0.11 35.43 -31.60
C GLY A 577 1.06 34.50 -31.98
N ALA A 578 1.18 33.30 -31.41
CA ALA A 578 2.13 32.29 -31.89
C ALA A 578 1.82 31.85 -33.34
N THR A 579 2.84 31.80 -34.19
CA THR A 579 2.72 31.46 -35.63
C THR A 579 2.85 29.98 -35.95
N GLU A 580 3.24 29.17 -34.96
CA GLU A 580 3.38 27.72 -35.04
C GLU A 580 3.07 27.11 -33.66
N CYS A 581 2.46 25.93 -33.63
CA CYS A 581 2.24 25.21 -32.39
C CYS A 581 3.44 24.33 -32.02
N GLY A 582 4.12 24.64 -30.91
CA GLY A 582 5.26 23.85 -30.41
C GLY A 582 4.96 22.37 -30.10
N VAL A 583 3.69 21.97 -30.01
CA VAL A 583 3.27 20.58 -29.76
C VAL A 583 3.08 19.77 -31.05
N CYS A 584 2.72 20.41 -32.17
CA CYS A 584 2.42 19.69 -33.43
C CYS A 584 3.00 20.30 -34.72
N GLY A 585 3.76 21.40 -34.64
CA GLY A 585 4.42 22.06 -35.78
C GLY A 585 3.46 22.64 -36.82
N ALA A 586 2.22 22.97 -36.41
CA ALA A 586 1.11 23.37 -37.29
C ALA A 586 0.64 24.81 -37.04
#